data_AF-A0A946VAX0-F1
#
_entry.id   AF-A0A946VAX0-F1
#
_cell.length_a   1.000
_cell.length_b   1.000
_cell.length_c   1.000
_cell.angle_alpha   90.00
_cell.angle_beta   90.00
_cell.angle_gamma   90.00
#
_symmetry.space_group_name_H-M   'P 1'
#
loop_
_entity.id
_entity.type
_entity.pdbx_description
1 polymer ?
#
loop_
_entity_poly.entity_id
_entity_poly.type
_entity_poly.pdbx_seq_one_letter_code
_entity_poly.pdbx_strand_id
1 'polypeptide(L)'
;MDLELPKRKKPDISSIDTHPDALRAWVDRLPLLNTGKTRQLLVDTLDRLNQLEMSPDDRNASLEILSTSVMCVIDALKKDFLDKPLPLQARHASQANQAIDLCNRMATGYRIMADDLGQNEAQNRILSIAIHRSLRYLSEVLLGHYQVYLQYPEGLWRSIHSLYALAEEC
;
A
#
# COMPACT_ATOMS: atom_id res chain seq x y z
N MET A 1 -9.08 -9.07 5.57
CA MET A 1 -7.98 -8.10 5.36
C MET A 1 -7.63 -7.53 6.72
N ASP A 2 -6.35 -7.54 7.09
CA ASP A 2 -5.87 -6.95 8.33
C ASP A 2 -5.59 -5.45 8.12
N LEU A 3 -6.03 -4.63 9.08
CA LEU A 3 -5.86 -3.18 9.09
C LEU A 3 -5.03 -2.72 10.29
N GLU A 4 -4.60 -3.62 11.17
CA GLU A 4 -3.66 -3.29 12.23
C GLU A 4 -2.27 -3.05 11.64
N LEU A 5 -1.51 -2.12 12.26
CA LEU A 5 -0.14 -1.86 11.82
C LEU A 5 0.76 -3.02 12.27
N PRO A 6 1.57 -3.59 11.37
CA PRO A 6 2.45 -4.69 11.73
C PRO A 6 3.53 -4.24 12.73
N LYS A 7 3.96 -5.18 13.58
CA LYS A 7 5.12 -4.95 14.45
C LYS A 7 6.38 -4.83 13.59
N ARG A 8 7.12 -3.75 13.82
CA ARG A 8 8.37 -3.45 13.13
C ARG A 8 9.57 -4.01 13.88
N LYS A 9 10.63 -4.37 13.15
CA LYS A 9 11.88 -4.90 13.68
C LYS A 9 13.05 -4.13 13.11
N LYS A 10 14.12 -3.98 13.90
CA LYS A 10 15.36 -3.36 13.44
C LYS A 10 15.96 -4.13 12.26
N PRO A 11 16.60 -3.43 11.30
CA PRO A 11 17.27 -4.09 10.19
C PRO A 11 18.35 -5.08 10.66
N ASP A 12 18.43 -6.20 9.97
CA ASP A 12 19.45 -7.23 10.11
C ASP A 12 20.05 -7.61 8.74
N ILE A 13 21.00 -8.55 8.71
CA ILE A 13 21.70 -8.97 7.49
C ILE A 13 20.75 -9.57 6.43
N SER A 14 19.58 -10.07 6.84
CA SER A 14 18.58 -10.67 5.95
C SER A 14 17.55 -9.66 5.43
N SER A 15 17.61 -8.43 5.91
CA SER A 15 16.67 -7.37 5.56
C SER A 15 16.83 -6.93 4.10
N ILE A 16 15.74 -6.46 3.52
CA ILE A 16 15.74 -5.84 2.20
C ILE A 16 16.66 -4.61 2.21
N ASP A 17 17.45 -4.46 1.15
CA ASP A 17 18.19 -3.22 0.91
C ASP A 17 17.22 -2.11 0.48
N THR A 18 17.02 -1.15 1.38
CA THR A 18 16.12 -0.01 1.17
C THR A 18 16.85 1.23 0.67
N HIS A 19 18.15 1.13 0.32
CA HIS A 19 18.81 2.27 -0.33
C HIS A 19 18.11 2.60 -1.65
N PRO A 20 17.84 3.90 -1.92
CA PRO A 20 17.08 4.30 -3.10
C PRO A 20 17.60 3.74 -4.42
N ASP A 21 18.92 3.67 -4.61
CA ASP A 21 19.52 3.18 -5.86
C ASP A 21 19.40 1.67 -6.01
N ALA A 22 19.60 0.92 -4.92
CA ALA A 22 19.39 -0.53 -4.91
C ALA A 22 17.93 -0.89 -5.18
N LEU A 23 17.00 -0.15 -4.57
CA LEU A 23 15.56 -0.36 -4.75
C LEU A 23 15.10 0.01 -6.18
N ARG A 24 15.58 1.12 -6.75
CA ARG A 24 15.31 1.48 -8.16
C ARG A 24 15.84 0.41 -9.11
N ALA A 25 17.09 0.00 -8.93
CA ALA A 25 17.68 -1.06 -9.76
C ALA A 25 16.92 -2.38 -9.62
N TRP A 26 16.35 -2.68 -8.44
CA TRP A 26 15.45 -3.82 -8.25
C TRP A 26 14.12 -3.64 -9.01
N VAL A 27 13.50 -2.46 -8.93
CA VAL A 27 12.26 -2.13 -9.67
C VAL A 27 12.46 -2.26 -11.18
N ASP A 28 13.59 -1.78 -11.72
CA ASP A 28 13.91 -1.85 -13.15
C ASP A 28 14.02 -3.30 -13.68
N ARG A 29 14.26 -4.26 -12.79
CA ARG A 29 14.34 -5.70 -13.12
C ARG A 29 13.01 -6.42 -12.98
N LEU A 30 11.92 -5.73 -12.60
CA LEU A 30 10.62 -6.37 -12.47
C LEU A 30 10.13 -6.90 -13.84
N PRO A 31 9.61 -8.14 -13.89
CA PRO A 31 9.11 -8.71 -15.13
C PRO A 31 7.71 -8.15 -15.44
N LEU A 32 7.61 -6.87 -15.82
CA LEU A 32 6.35 -6.14 -15.96
C LEU A 32 5.35 -6.78 -16.95
N LEU A 33 5.85 -7.56 -17.93
CA LEU A 33 5.02 -8.35 -18.85
C LEU A 33 4.34 -9.56 -18.19
N ASN A 34 4.76 -9.94 -16.98
CA ASN A 34 4.16 -10.97 -16.15
C ASN A 34 3.59 -10.31 -14.88
N THR A 35 2.33 -9.87 -14.98
CA THR A 35 1.61 -9.19 -13.89
C THR A 35 1.57 -10.04 -12.62
N GLY A 36 1.31 -11.35 -12.74
CA GLY A 36 1.23 -12.25 -11.58
C GLY A 36 2.54 -12.37 -10.82
N LYS A 37 3.67 -12.53 -11.53
CA LYS A 37 5.01 -12.60 -10.93
C LYS A 37 5.42 -11.25 -10.34
N THR A 38 5.17 -10.15 -11.05
CA THR A 38 5.47 -8.79 -10.56
C THR A 38 4.68 -8.47 -9.30
N ARG A 39 3.38 -8.80 -9.27
CA ARG A 39 2.54 -8.67 -8.07
C ARG A 39 3.15 -9.41 -6.88
N GLN A 40 3.55 -10.67 -7.06
CA GLN A 40 4.11 -11.46 -5.96
C GLN A 40 5.39 -10.83 -5.42
N LEU A 41 6.30 -10.40 -6.30
CA LEU A 41 7.53 -9.69 -5.90
C LEU A 41 7.23 -8.39 -5.14
N LEU A 42 6.24 -7.61 -5.58
CA LEU A 42 5.83 -6.39 -4.88
C LEU A 42 5.20 -6.67 -3.52
N VAL A 43 4.36 -7.71 -3.43
CA VAL A 43 3.75 -8.16 -2.17
C VAL A 43 4.84 -8.55 -1.16
N ASP A 44 5.77 -9.41 -1.56
CA ASP A 44 6.85 -9.88 -0.69
C ASP A 44 7.74 -8.71 -0.22
N THR A 45 8.05 -7.78 -1.13
CA THR A 45 8.83 -6.57 -0.81
C THR A 45 8.09 -5.64 0.15
N LEU A 46 6.80 -5.36 -0.10
CA LEU A 46 6.00 -4.50 0.77
C LEU A 46 5.78 -5.11 2.16
N ASP A 47 5.60 -6.44 2.26
CA ASP A 47 5.54 -7.13 3.55
C ASP A 47 6.80 -6.90 4.38
N ARG A 48 7.97 -7.14 3.77
CA ARG A 48 9.26 -6.97 4.45
C ARG A 48 9.49 -5.51 4.83
N LEU A 49 9.18 -4.58 3.93
CA LEU A 49 9.34 -3.14 4.16
C LEU A 49 8.40 -2.63 5.27
N ASN A 50 7.15 -3.11 5.34
CA ASN A 50 6.21 -2.72 6.38
C ASN A 50 6.58 -3.29 7.77
N GLN A 51 7.37 -4.37 7.81
CA GLN A 51 7.91 -4.96 9.04
C GLN A 51 9.27 -4.41 9.45
N LEU A 52 9.90 -3.55 8.65
CA LEU A 52 11.21 -2.97 8.93
C LEU A 52 11.09 -1.64 9.68
N GLU A 53 11.89 -1.45 10.73
CA GLU A 53 12.05 -0.15 11.39
C GLU A 53 12.98 0.74 10.56
N MET A 54 12.51 1.93 10.17
CA MET A 54 13.22 2.87 9.31
C MET A 54 12.70 4.29 9.53
N SER A 55 13.48 5.31 9.12
CA SER A 55 13.05 6.70 9.23
C SER A 55 11.83 6.98 8.33
N PRO A 56 10.97 7.97 8.68
CA PRO A 56 9.86 8.39 7.82
C PRO A 56 10.31 8.81 6.42
N ASP A 57 11.47 9.46 6.29
CA ASP A 57 12.05 9.88 5.01
C ASP A 57 12.44 8.68 4.14
N ASP A 58 13.14 7.68 4.70
CA ASP A 58 13.54 6.47 3.98
C ASP A 58 12.31 5.65 3.55
N ARG A 59 11.29 5.58 4.41
CA ARG A 59 10.02 4.92 4.11
C ARG A 59 9.30 5.63 2.96
N ASN A 60 9.21 6.96 3.02
CA ASN A 60 8.61 7.76 1.95
C ASN A 60 9.34 7.52 0.62
N ALA A 61 10.66 7.63 0.61
CA ALA A 61 11.46 7.41 -0.60
C ALA A 61 11.24 6.00 -1.17
N SER A 62 11.21 4.99 -0.31
CA SER A 62 11.01 3.60 -0.73
C SER A 62 9.60 3.36 -1.31
N LEU A 63 8.56 3.88 -0.67
CA LEU A 63 7.17 3.76 -1.16
C LEU A 63 6.96 4.51 -2.48
N GLU A 64 7.55 5.71 -2.63
CA GLU A 64 7.44 6.46 -3.89
C GLU A 64 8.17 5.73 -5.04
N ILE A 65 9.32 5.09 -4.81
CA ILE A 65 9.99 4.25 -5.81
C ILE A 65 9.11 3.06 -6.25
N LEU A 66 8.40 2.43 -5.30
CA LEU A 66 7.52 1.29 -5.60
C LEU A 66 6.19 1.71 -6.24
N SER A 67 5.74 2.95 -6.03
CA SER A 67 4.39 3.42 -6.35
C SER A 67 3.98 3.19 -7.81
N THR A 68 4.82 3.55 -8.78
CA THR A 68 4.54 3.39 -10.21
C THR A 68 4.32 1.93 -10.58
N SER A 69 5.20 1.03 -10.12
CA SER A 69 5.09 -0.41 -10.40
C SER A 69 3.86 -1.02 -9.76
N VAL A 70 3.53 -0.59 -8.53
CA VAL A 70 2.31 -1.00 -7.84
C VAL A 70 1.06 -0.55 -8.60
N MET A 71 0.99 0.70 -9.04
CA MET A 71 -0.13 1.22 -9.82
C MET A 71 -0.29 0.47 -11.15
N CYS A 72 0.81 0.23 -11.88
CA CYS A 72 0.78 -0.55 -13.12
C CYS A 72 0.18 -1.95 -12.92
N VAL A 73 0.54 -2.63 -11.82
CA VAL A 73 -0.01 -3.95 -11.48
C VAL A 73 -1.49 -3.84 -11.09
N ILE A 74 -1.88 -2.88 -10.26
CA ILE A 74 -3.28 -2.65 -9.87
C ILE A 74 -4.15 -2.41 -11.10
N ASP A 75 -3.70 -1.56 -12.03
CA ASP A 75 -4.44 -1.25 -13.25
C ASP A 75 -4.55 -2.45 -14.19
N ALA A 76 -3.50 -3.27 -14.27
CA ALA A 76 -3.55 -4.52 -15.02
C ALA A 76 -4.55 -5.52 -14.41
N LEU A 77 -4.57 -5.66 -13.08
CA LEU A 77 -5.53 -6.53 -12.37
C LEU A 77 -6.98 -6.03 -12.53
N LYS A 78 -7.20 -4.71 -12.47
CA LYS A 78 -8.52 -4.09 -12.65
C LYS A 78 -9.17 -4.44 -13.98
N LYS A 79 -8.40 -4.50 -15.07
CA LYS A 79 -8.92 -4.91 -16.40
C LYS A 79 -9.55 -6.29 -16.42
N ASP A 80 -9.13 -7.17 -15.52
CA ASP A 80 -9.64 -8.54 -15.46
C ASP A 80 -10.99 -8.65 -14.75
N PHE A 81 -11.35 -7.74 -13.84
CA PHE A 81 -12.59 -7.84 -13.06
C PHE A 81 -13.57 -6.68 -13.24
N LEU A 82 -13.13 -5.53 -13.73
CA LEU A 82 -14.03 -4.44 -14.12
C LEU A 82 -14.87 -4.86 -15.34
N ASP A 83 -16.10 -4.36 -15.39
CA ASP A 83 -17.10 -4.64 -16.43
C ASP A 83 -17.52 -6.11 -16.59
N LYS A 84 -17.23 -6.95 -15.58
CA LYS A 84 -17.70 -8.34 -15.56
C LYS A 84 -19.09 -8.43 -14.91
N PRO A 85 -19.95 -9.35 -15.37
CA PRO A 85 -21.25 -9.56 -14.75
C PRO A 85 -21.09 -10.01 -13.30
N LEU A 86 -22.05 -9.60 -12.48
CA LEU A 86 -22.08 -9.89 -11.05
C LEU A 86 -23.12 -10.99 -10.75
N PRO A 87 -22.86 -11.87 -9.76
CA PRO A 87 -21.64 -11.94 -8.96
C PRO A 87 -20.42 -12.38 -9.78
N LEU A 88 -19.24 -11.88 -9.40
CA LEU A 88 -18.00 -12.23 -10.09
C LEU A 88 -17.73 -13.73 -10.00
N GLN A 89 -17.27 -14.33 -11.10
CA GLN A 89 -16.71 -15.67 -11.07
C GLN A 89 -15.42 -15.70 -10.23
N ALA A 90 -15.11 -16.87 -9.64
CA ALA A 90 -14.00 -17.05 -8.70
C ALA A 90 -12.65 -16.48 -9.20
N ARG A 91 -12.35 -16.62 -10.50
CA ARG A 91 -11.16 -16.04 -11.12
C ARG A 91 -11.11 -14.52 -10.99
N HIS A 92 -12.19 -13.83 -11.37
CA HIS A 92 -12.27 -12.36 -11.35
C HIS A 92 -12.30 -11.82 -9.92
N ALA A 93 -13.03 -12.50 -9.02
CA ALA A 93 -13.02 -12.17 -7.60
C ALA A 93 -11.60 -12.28 -6.99
N SER A 94 -10.83 -13.29 -7.39
CA SER A 94 -9.43 -13.44 -6.96
C SER A 94 -8.54 -12.29 -7.46
N GLN A 95 -8.71 -11.82 -8.70
CA GLN A 95 -7.97 -10.66 -9.20
C GLN A 95 -8.34 -9.37 -8.46
N ALA A 96 -9.63 -9.17 -8.15
CA ALA A 96 -10.08 -8.04 -7.34
C ALA A 96 -9.46 -8.05 -5.95
N ASN A 97 -9.49 -9.19 -5.25
CA ASN A 97 -8.87 -9.33 -3.94
C ASN A 97 -7.36 -9.06 -3.98
N GLN A 98 -6.66 -9.51 -5.03
CA GLN A 98 -5.24 -9.24 -5.22
C GLN A 98 -4.93 -7.75 -5.41
N ALA A 99 -5.76 -7.02 -6.15
CA ALA A 99 -5.61 -5.58 -6.33
C ALA A 99 -5.88 -4.81 -5.02
N ILE A 100 -6.96 -5.17 -4.33
CA ILE A 100 -7.35 -4.57 -3.03
C ILE A 100 -6.25 -4.81 -1.99
N ASP A 101 -5.73 -6.03 -1.88
CA ASP A 101 -4.66 -6.36 -0.93
C ASP A 101 -3.38 -5.55 -1.20
N LEU A 102 -3.01 -5.39 -2.48
CA LEU A 102 -1.85 -4.59 -2.86
C LEU A 102 -2.03 -3.09 -2.51
N CYS A 103 -3.23 -2.54 -2.71
CA CYS A 103 -3.56 -1.19 -2.24
C CYS A 103 -3.43 -1.08 -0.72
N ASN A 104 -3.94 -2.06 0.04
CA ASN A 104 -3.88 -2.05 1.50
C ASN A 104 -2.45 -2.07 2.03
N ARG A 105 -1.54 -2.78 1.35
CA ARG A 105 -0.12 -2.83 1.70
C ARG A 105 0.59 -1.49 1.51
N MET A 106 0.27 -0.78 0.44
CA MET A 106 0.72 0.60 0.24
C MET A 106 0.15 1.53 1.32
N ALA A 107 -1.17 1.45 1.57
CA ALA A 107 -1.80 2.23 2.63
C ALA A 107 -1.15 1.97 4.00
N THR A 108 -0.84 0.72 4.31
CA THR A 108 -0.16 0.33 5.55
C THR A 108 1.21 1.01 5.67
N GLY A 109 2.01 1.02 4.60
CA GLY A 109 3.31 1.70 4.61
C GLY A 109 3.19 3.19 4.95
N TYR A 110 2.26 3.91 4.33
CA TYR A 110 2.06 5.33 4.62
C TYR A 110 1.40 5.57 6.00
N ARG A 111 0.58 4.64 6.50
CA ARG A 111 0.02 4.74 7.86
C ARG A 111 1.07 4.54 8.93
N ILE A 112 2.01 3.61 8.72
CA ILE A 112 3.19 3.45 9.58
C ILE A 112 3.98 4.75 9.64
N MET A 113 4.19 5.39 8.49
CA MET A 113 4.87 6.68 8.40
C MET A 113 4.13 7.77 9.18
N ALA A 114 2.80 7.87 9.06
CA ALA A 114 2.00 8.83 9.83
C ALA A 114 2.06 8.57 11.34
N ASP A 115 2.03 7.30 11.76
CA ASP A 115 2.17 6.87 13.16
C ASP A 115 3.54 7.24 13.74
N ASP A 116 4.62 7.07 12.96
CA ASP A 116 5.99 7.42 13.38
C ASP A 116 6.24 8.92 13.55
N LEU A 117 5.60 9.74 12.71
CA LEU A 117 5.77 11.20 12.73
C LEU A 117 5.06 11.84 13.93
N GLY A 118 3.91 11.29 14.34
CA GLY A 118 3.05 11.88 15.36
C GLY A 118 2.64 13.32 15.02
N GLN A 119 2.24 14.10 16.02
CA GLN A 119 1.86 15.52 15.88
C GLN A 119 3.09 16.45 16.01
N ASN A 120 4.14 16.22 15.22
CA ASN A 120 5.33 17.07 15.24
C ASN A 120 5.21 18.18 14.17
N GLU A 121 4.95 19.42 14.60
CA GLU A 121 4.78 20.58 13.71
C GLU A 121 5.91 20.76 12.68
N ALA A 122 7.15 20.46 13.06
CA ALA A 122 8.31 20.56 12.17
C ALA A 122 8.24 19.59 10.97
N GLN A 123 7.38 18.58 11.06
CA GLN A 123 7.22 17.51 10.09
C GLN A 123 5.85 17.52 9.40
N ASN A 124 5.02 18.56 9.59
CA ASN A 124 3.65 18.63 9.04
C ASN A 124 3.59 18.41 7.53
N ARG A 125 4.60 18.83 6.77
CA ARG A 125 4.68 18.57 5.32
C ARG A 125 4.76 17.08 5.01
N ILE A 126 5.65 16.36 5.70
CA ILE A 126 5.89 14.93 5.49
C ILE A 126 4.68 14.13 6.00
N LEU A 127 4.11 14.54 7.14
CA LEU A 127 2.89 13.98 7.68
C LEU A 127 1.70 14.14 6.72
N SER A 128 1.53 15.33 6.12
CA SER A 128 0.49 15.58 5.12
C SER A 128 0.60 14.64 3.91
N ILE A 129 1.83 14.34 3.46
CA ILE A 129 2.06 13.37 2.38
C ILE A 129 1.64 11.97 2.83
N ALA A 130 2.07 11.53 4.02
CA ALA A 130 1.73 10.23 4.58
C ALA A 130 0.20 10.05 4.71
N ILE A 131 -0.49 11.05 5.24
CA ILE A 131 -1.95 11.03 5.39
C ILE A 131 -2.64 10.98 4.01
N HIS A 132 -2.29 11.90 3.11
CA HIS A 132 -2.90 11.96 1.78
C HIS A 132 -2.71 10.65 1.00
N ARG A 133 -1.50 10.10 0.99
CA ARG A 133 -1.19 8.83 0.31
C ARG A 133 -1.92 7.66 0.96
N SER A 134 -1.97 7.60 2.29
CA SER A 134 -2.75 6.59 3.02
C SER A 134 -4.23 6.63 2.63
N LEU A 135 -4.85 7.81 2.68
CA LEU A 135 -6.24 8.02 2.31
C LEU A 135 -6.51 7.64 0.85
N ARG A 136 -5.59 7.97 -0.07
CA ARG A 136 -5.72 7.59 -1.48
C ARG A 136 -5.80 6.07 -1.64
N TYR A 137 -4.89 5.31 -1.05
CA TYR A 137 -4.88 3.86 -1.19
C TYR A 137 -6.03 3.19 -0.42
N LEU A 138 -6.42 3.69 0.76
CA LEU A 138 -7.61 3.20 1.47
C LEU A 138 -8.91 3.49 0.69
N SER A 139 -8.96 4.59 -0.06
CA SER A 139 -10.09 4.89 -0.95
C SER A 139 -10.17 3.89 -2.11
N GLU A 140 -9.04 3.49 -2.68
CA GLU A 140 -8.98 2.41 -3.69
C GLU A 140 -9.41 1.06 -3.12
N VAL A 141 -9.05 0.77 -1.87
CA VAL A 141 -9.53 -0.41 -1.14
C VAL A 141 -11.06 -0.37 -1.00
N LEU A 142 -11.61 0.72 -0.48
CA LEU A 142 -13.05 0.89 -0.29
C LEU A 142 -13.81 0.79 -1.61
N LEU A 143 -13.33 1.49 -2.64
CA LEU A 143 -13.91 1.46 -3.98
C LEU A 143 -13.86 0.05 -4.56
N GLY A 144 -12.74 -0.66 -4.42
CA GLY A 144 -12.60 -2.03 -4.89
C GLY A 144 -13.65 -2.96 -4.31
N HIS A 145 -13.89 -2.90 -3.00
CA HIS A 145 -14.95 -3.68 -2.33
C HIS A 145 -16.34 -3.38 -2.92
N TYR A 146 -16.68 -2.11 -3.13
CA TYR A 146 -17.96 -1.74 -3.73
C TYR A 146 -18.09 -2.16 -5.20
N GLN A 147 -17.02 -2.04 -6.00
CA GLN A 147 -17.02 -2.45 -7.41
C GLN A 147 -17.33 -3.94 -7.59
N VAL A 148 -16.99 -4.77 -6.61
CA VAL A 148 -17.24 -6.22 -6.66
C VAL A 148 -18.39 -6.67 -5.76
N TYR A 149 -19.20 -5.73 -5.27
CA TYR A 149 -20.39 -5.98 -4.43
C TYR A 149 -20.06 -6.78 -3.16
N LEU A 150 -18.89 -6.54 -2.58
CA LEU A 150 -18.49 -7.12 -1.31
C LEU A 150 -18.56 -6.07 -0.20
N GLN A 151 -18.86 -6.53 1.00
CA GLN A 151 -18.73 -5.70 2.19
C GLN A 151 -17.24 -5.36 2.41
N TYR A 152 -16.96 -4.09 2.71
CA TYR A 152 -15.63 -3.64 3.11
C TYR A 152 -15.26 -4.26 4.48
N PRO A 153 -13.96 -4.41 4.81
CA PRO A 153 -13.56 -4.97 6.09
C PRO A 153 -13.89 -4.03 7.25
N GLU A 154 -14.17 -4.62 8.41
CA GLU A 154 -14.32 -3.88 9.65
C GLU A 154 -13.08 -3.03 9.93
N GLY A 155 -13.27 -1.81 10.44
CA GLY A 155 -12.19 -0.89 10.78
C GLY A 155 -11.73 0.02 9.65
N LEU A 156 -12.06 -0.25 8.38
CA LEU A 156 -11.62 0.58 7.24
C LEU A 156 -12.04 2.04 7.37
N TRP A 157 -13.33 2.28 7.65
CA TRP A 157 -13.85 3.62 7.91
C TRP A 157 -13.18 4.26 9.11
N ARG A 158 -12.95 3.50 10.19
CA ARG A 158 -12.25 4.03 11.37
C ARG A 158 -10.85 4.51 11.00
N SER A 159 -10.08 3.73 10.23
CA SER A 159 -8.75 4.13 9.76
C SER A 159 -8.80 5.40 8.89
N ILE A 160 -9.76 5.50 7.97
CA ILE A 160 -9.97 6.69 7.13
C ILE A 160 -10.28 7.92 7.99
N HIS A 161 -11.23 7.80 8.92
CA HIS A 161 -11.62 8.91 9.79
C HIS A 161 -10.52 9.31 10.78
N SER A 162 -9.74 8.37 11.32
CA SER A 162 -8.59 8.71 12.17
C SER A 162 -7.51 9.48 11.42
N LEU A 163 -7.23 9.11 10.16
CA LEU A 163 -6.30 9.86 9.31
C LEU A 163 -6.83 11.26 8.96
N TYR A 164 -8.14 11.38 8.74
CA TYR A 164 -8.77 12.68 8.49
C TYR A 164 -8.69 13.58 9.72
N ALA A 165 -9.01 13.07 10.91
CA ALA A 165 -8.89 13.81 12.16
C ALA A 165 -7.45 14.30 12.39
N LEU A 166 -6.46 13.43 12.14
CA LEU A 166 -5.05 13.82 12.20
C LEU A 166 -4.70 14.92 11.19
N ALA A 167 -5.32 14.94 10.01
CA ALA A 167 -5.11 16.00 9.02
C ALA A 167 -5.69 17.35 9.45
N GLU A 168 -6.74 17.37 10.28
CA GLU A 168 -7.31 18.62 10.82
C GLU A 168 -6.42 19.26 11.89
N GLU A 169 -5.47 18.50 12.43
CA GLU A 169 -4.51 18.93 13.45
C GLU A 169 -3.15 19.38 12.85
N CYS A 170 -2.95 19.21 11.54
CA CYS A 170 -1.73 19.55 10.79
C CYS A 170 -1.61 21.04 10.39
#